data_AF-A0A158GHM5-F1
#
_entry.id   AF-A0A158GHM5-F1
#
_cell.length_a   1.000
_cell.length_b   1.000
_cell.length_c   1.000
_cell.angle_alpha   90.00
_cell.angle_beta   90.00
_cell.angle_gamma   90.00
#
_symmetry.space_group_name_H-M   'P 1'
#
loop_
_entity.id
_entity.type
_entity.pdbx_description
1 polymer ?
#
loop_
_entity_poly.entity_id
_entity_poly.type
_entity_poly.pdbx_seq_one_letter_code
_entity_poly.pdbx_strand_id
1 'polypeptide(L)'
;MNDAERLVLRTELAAMRTNGARRQDLSQHACKRLFFDFGIRPSMATVRDLTQTGSASDIPKDIDTFWARIRSASRVRIEGGAIPEGLQERAGELLGQLFQEAQEFAIRSLEDERHAAKDDIDEAMSRLRDAEVRCATVEEALRRSEARADTALARNSSLEIELGSLRGRELEAQSSLHASIHRLESEHAALTQRLETEQTANATLRDRVDTLNGELRHNTEHYAQQIKDAISEAERRVKPMLVELDSLRGMAATYQAGVRQASQKEFDFIQQLSISKARADRLELKIREQSDELDMLALERDALLGRSGTSENVARLICTMVEGGRLSMEEIRTLGADIDGFVTVPARCPTCVTGEPELAQHDDEFELSCPDCECSSGTALSRLLAVARFHSADKVDAREQTER
;
A
#
# COMPACT_ATOMS: atom_id res chain seq x y z
N MET A 1 114.34 -72.77 32.36
CA MET A 1 115.21 -71.59 32.44
C MET A 1 114.59 -70.52 31.55
N ASN A 2 114.13 -69.44 32.17
CA ASN A 2 113.54 -68.29 31.51
C ASN A 2 114.64 -67.46 30.82
N ASP A 3 114.30 -66.70 29.78
CA ASP A 3 115.29 -65.94 29.00
C ASP A 3 116.06 -64.90 29.83
N ALA A 4 115.41 -64.31 30.84
CA ALA A 4 116.03 -63.41 31.80
C ALA A 4 117.13 -64.10 32.63
N GLU A 5 116.88 -65.34 33.09
CA GLU A 5 117.84 -66.13 33.88
C GLU A 5 119.05 -66.54 33.05
N ARG A 6 118.82 -66.87 31.76
CA ARG A 6 119.88 -67.16 30.80
C ARG A 6 120.79 -65.95 30.58
N LEU A 7 120.21 -64.76 30.52
CA LEU A 7 120.96 -63.51 30.35
C LEU A 7 121.83 -63.20 31.57
N VAL A 8 121.27 -63.36 32.78
CA VAL A 8 122.02 -63.19 34.03
C VAL A 8 123.21 -64.13 34.10
N LEU A 9 123.01 -65.43 33.81
CA LEU A 9 124.10 -66.41 33.82
C LEU A 9 125.18 -66.10 32.77
N ARG A 10 124.79 -65.60 31.58
CA ARG A 10 125.76 -65.15 30.57
C ARG A 10 126.55 -63.93 31.02
N THR A 11 125.92 -62.97 31.70
CA THR A 11 126.60 -61.80 32.25
C THR A 11 127.58 -62.17 33.37
N GLU A 12 127.21 -63.11 34.24
CA GLU A 12 128.09 -63.68 35.28
C GLU A 12 129.33 -64.32 34.65
N LEU A 13 129.13 -65.19 33.65
CA LEU A 13 130.23 -65.84 32.93
C LEU A 13 131.10 -64.85 32.14
N ALA A 14 130.51 -63.78 31.60
CA ALA A 14 131.25 -62.70 30.94
C ALA A 14 132.13 -61.93 31.93
N ALA A 15 131.60 -61.62 33.13
CA ALA A 15 132.36 -60.97 34.20
C ALA A 15 133.51 -61.86 34.72
N MET A 16 133.27 -63.16 34.87
CA MET A 16 134.33 -64.13 35.20
C MET A 16 135.41 -64.18 34.12
N ARG A 17 135.02 -64.09 32.84
CA ARG A 17 135.96 -64.06 31.72
C ARG A 17 136.82 -62.80 31.72
N THR A 18 136.24 -61.62 31.99
CA THR A 18 136.99 -60.35 32.10
C THR A 18 137.94 -60.34 33.29
N ASN A 19 137.63 -61.09 34.35
CA ASN A 19 138.49 -61.27 35.53
C ASN A 19 139.58 -62.33 35.35
N GLY A 20 139.75 -62.88 34.14
CA GLY A 20 140.83 -63.82 33.81
C GLY A 20 140.57 -65.29 34.18
N ALA A 21 139.31 -65.68 34.42
CA ALA A 21 138.98 -67.08 34.71
C ALA A 21 139.39 -68.02 33.57
N ARG A 22 139.92 -69.20 33.92
CA ARG A 22 140.29 -70.19 32.91
C ARG A 22 139.03 -70.80 32.32
N ARG A 23 139.16 -71.29 31.09
CA ARG A 23 138.07 -71.93 30.35
C ARG A 23 137.37 -73.06 31.14
N GLN A 24 138.15 -73.93 31.80
CA GLN A 24 137.60 -75.03 32.60
C GLN A 24 136.72 -74.52 33.74
N ASP A 25 137.10 -73.39 34.36
CA ASP A 25 136.35 -72.78 35.47
C ASP A 25 135.02 -72.20 34.97
N LEU A 26 134.99 -71.63 33.77
CA LEU A 26 133.76 -71.16 33.12
C LEU A 26 132.81 -72.34 32.82
N SER A 27 133.32 -73.43 32.26
CA SER A 27 132.53 -74.65 31.98
C SER A 27 131.95 -75.25 33.27
N GLN A 28 132.76 -75.36 34.33
CA GLN A 28 132.32 -75.93 35.61
C GLN A 28 131.31 -75.03 36.32
N HIS A 29 131.51 -73.70 36.27
CA HIS A 29 130.56 -72.74 36.84
C HIS A 29 129.20 -72.80 36.13
N ALA A 30 129.20 -72.86 34.80
CA ALA A 30 127.99 -73.03 34.01
C ALA A 30 127.27 -74.37 34.33
N CYS A 31 128.02 -75.47 34.43
CA CYS A 31 127.45 -76.77 34.83
C CYS A 31 126.83 -76.73 36.23
N LYS A 32 127.48 -76.05 37.18
CA LYS A 32 126.99 -75.90 38.55
C LYS A 32 125.68 -75.12 38.59
N ARG A 33 125.61 -73.95 37.93
CA ARG A 33 124.40 -73.11 37.91
C ARG A 33 123.24 -73.84 37.20
N LEU A 34 123.51 -74.45 36.03
CA LEU A 34 122.52 -75.25 35.30
C LEU A 34 121.92 -76.37 36.17
N PHE A 35 122.78 -77.13 36.84
CA PHE A 35 122.33 -78.29 37.60
C PHE A 35 121.68 -77.94 38.94
N PHE A 36 122.31 -77.08 39.76
CA PHE A 36 121.84 -76.81 41.12
C PHE A 36 120.75 -75.73 41.18
N ASP A 37 120.84 -74.69 40.35
CA ASP A 37 119.91 -73.56 40.46
C ASP A 37 118.74 -73.68 39.49
N PHE A 38 118.96 -74.28 38.32
CA PHE A 38 117.93 -74.39 37.28
C PHE A 38 117.37 -75.80 37.10
N GLY A 39 117.93 -76.82 37.76
CA GLY A 39 117.51 -78.22 37.62
C GLY A 39 117.69 -78.78 36.21
N ILE A 40 118.50 -78.14 35.37
CA ILE A 40 118.74 -78.54 33.98
C ILE A 40 120.02 -79.38 33.91
N ARG A 41 119.93 -80.57 33.31
CA ARG A 41 121.11 -81.41 33.05
C ARG A 41 122.09 -80.68 32.12
N PRO A 42 123.36 -80.44 32.52
CA PRO A 42 124.35 -79.82 31.66
C PRO A 42 124.60 -80.69 30.42
N SER A 43 124.44 -80.10 29.24
CA SER A 43 124.72 -80.72 27.95
C SER A 43 125.79 -79.93 27.21
N MET A 44 126.48 -80.55 26.25
CA MET A 44 127.51 -79.87 25.45
C MET A 44 126.95 -78.62 24.75
N ALA A 45 125.74 -78.71 24.21
CA ALA A 45 125.07 -77.60 23.53
C ALA A 45 124.76 -76.44 24.49
N THR A 46 124.19 -76.73 25.66
CA THR A 46 123.79 -75.70 26.62
C THR A 46 125.00 -75.02 27.24
N VAL A 47 126.05 -75.77 27.59
CA VAL A 47 127.27 -75.22 28.19
C VAL A 47 128.05 -74.40 27.17
N ARG A 48 128.18 -74.86 25.92
CA ARG A 48 128.84 -74.12 24.85
C ARG A 48 128.16 -72.78 24.55
N ASP A 49 126.83 -72.77 24.53
CA ASP A 49 126.07 -71.56 24.25
C ASP A 49 126.16 -70.51 25.37
N LEU A 50 126.37 -70.95 26.62
CA LEU A 50 126.56 -70.06 27.76
C LEU A 50 128.00 -69.56 27.89
N THR A 51 128.99 -70.44 27.68
CA THR A 51 130.40 -70.09 27.86
C THR A 51 131.04 -69.52 26.61
N GLN A 52 130.47 -69.69 25.41
CA GLN A 52 130.98 -69.18 24.12
C GLN A 52 132.48 -69.43 23.87
N THR A 53 133.12 -70.32 24.64
CA THR A 53 134.55 -70.57 24.64
C THR A 53 134.81 -72.06 24.85
N GLY A 54 135.57 -72.68 23.95
CA GLY A 54 135.99 -74.08 24.05
C GLY A 54 135.83 -74.87 22.76
N SER A 55 136.73 -75.83 22.54
CA SER A 55 136.63 -76.79 21.45
C SER A 55 135.54 -77.83 21.73
N ALA A 56 134.93 -78.38 20.67
CA ALA A 56 133.91 -79.43 20.73
C ALA A 56 134.37 -80.69 21.50
N SER A 57 135.69 -80.94 21.57
CA SER A 57 136.30 -82.09 22.26
C SER A 57 136.47 -81.94 23.77
N ASP A 58 136.45 -80.71 24.27
CA ASP A 58 136.93 -80.41 25.62
C ASP A 58 135.78 -80.02 26.58
N ILE A 59 134.67 -79.50 26.05
CA ILE A 59 133.45 -79.23 26.85
C ILE A 59 132.88 -80.54 27.45
N PRO A 60 132.83 -81.67 26.72
CA PRO A 60 132.43 -82.95 27.30
C PRO A 60 133.34 -83.39 28.46
N LYS A 61 134.66 -83.21 28.34
CA LYS A 61 135.62 -83.55 29.42
C LYS A 61 135.40 -82.71 30.68
N ASP A 62 135.08 -81.42 30.53
CA ASP A 62 134.74 -80.55 31.65
C ASP A 62 133.42 -80.98 32.33
N ILE A 63 132.41 -81.35 31.54
CA ILE A 63 131.14 -81.90 32.04
C ILE A 63 131.37 -83.22 32.78
N ASP A 64 132.19 -84.12 32.22
CA ASP A 64 132.54 -85.39 32.86
C ASP A 64 133.31 -85.19 34.16
N THR A 65 134.22 -84.22 34.20
CA THR A 65 134.96 -83.82 35.41
C THR A 65 134.01 -83.26 36.47
N PHE A 66 133.03 -82.45 36.08
CA PHE A 66 131.98 -81.95 36.96
C PHE A 66 131.15 -83.11 37.53
N TRP A 67 130.69 -84.04 36.69
CA TRP A 67 129.94 -85.21 37.15
C TRP A 67 130.77 -86.15 38.01
N ALA A 68 132.07 -86.32 37.72
CA ALA A 68 132.98 -87.09 38.54
C ALA A 68 133.14 -86.45 39.92
N ARG A 69 133.27 -85.11 39.99
CA ARG A 69 133.30 -84.36 41.24
C ARG A 69 131.99 -84.50 42.03
N ILE A 70 130.83 -84.32 41.40
CA ILE A 70 129.53 -84.51 42.07
C ILE A 70 129.40 -85.95 42.57
N ARG A 71 129.66 -86.95 41.73
CA ARG A 71 129.60 -88.36 42.14
C ARG A 71 130.58 -88.68 43.27
N SER A 72 131.75 -88.05 43.31
CA SER A 72 132.71 -88.23 44.40
C SER A 72 132.27 -87.55 45.70
N ALA A 73 131.60 -86.40 45.62
CA ALA A 73 131.10 -85.64 46.76
C ALA A 73 129.75 -86.15 47.29
N SER A 74 128.91 -86.72 46.43
CA SER A 74 127.61 -87.32 46.75
C SER A 74 127.72 -88.82 47.08
N ARG A 75 128.93 -89.39 47.05
CA ARG A 75 129.18 -90.72 47.59
C ARG A 75 129.01 -90.64 49.10
N VAL A 76 127.85 -91.06 49.59
CA VAL A 76 127.74 -91.63 50.93
C VAL A 76 128.70 -92.82 50.95
N ARG A 77 129.86 -92.65 51.58
CA ARG A 77 130.78 -93.76 51.83
C ARG A 77 130.11 -94.69 52.82
N ILE A 78 129.45 -95.73 52.33
CA ILE A 78 129.21 -96.94 53.12
C ILE A 78 130.56 -97.68 53.14
N GLU A 79 131.50 -97.18 53.95
CA GLU A 79 132.72 -97.92 54.27
C GLU A 79 132.35 -99.05 55.24
N GLY A 80 132.33 -100.28 54.74
CA GLY A 80 132.27 -101.49 55.58
C GLY A 80 130.94 -102.21 55.58
N GLY A 81 130.74 -103.06 54.57
CA GLY A 81 129.72 -104.09 54.56
C GLY A 81 129.50 -104.60 53.15
N ALA A 82 130.30 -105.58 52.72
CA ALA A 82 129.92 -106.39 51.57
C ALA A 82 128.58 -107.04 51.93
N ILE A 83 127.48 -106.46 51.46
CA ILE A 83 126.17 -107.07 51.53
C ILE A 83 126.32 -108.39 50.76
N PRO A 84 126.09 -109.56 51.40
CA PRO A 84 126.20 -110.83 50.71
C PRO A 84 125.35 -110.83 49.44
N GLU A 85 125.85 -111.35 48.33
CA GLU A 85 125.19 -111.29 47.01
C GLU A 85 123.72 -111.76 47.09
N GLY A 86 123.44 -112.82 47.85
CA GLY A 86 122.08 -113.33 48.07
C GLY A 86 121.14 -112.39 48.84
N LEU A 87 121.65 -111.41 49.60
CA LEU A 87 120.83 -110.37 50.24
C LEU A 87 120.63 -109.16 49.31
N GLN A 88 121.60 -108.87 48.44
CA GLN A 88 121.49 -107.84 47.41
C GLN A 88 120.49 -108.22 46.31
N GLU A 89 120.48 -109.47 45.87
CA GLU A 89 119.48 -109.98 44.91
C GLU A 89 118.07 -109.92 45.47
N ARG A 90 117.85 -110.40 46.71
CA ARG A 90 116.55 -110.34 47.39
C ARG A 90 116.06 -108.91 47.61
N ALA A 91 116.96 -107.99 47.95
CA ALA A 91 116.62 -106.57 48.07
C ALA A 91 116.27 -105.94 46.71
N GLY A 92 116.97 -106.34 45.64
CA GLY A 92 116.68 -105.91 44.27
C GLY A 92 115.34 -106.45 43.76
N GLU A 93 115.02 -107.71 44.05
CA GLU A 93 113.72 -108.33 43.73
C GLU A 93 112.58 -107.65 44.48
N LEU A 94 112.74 -107.40 45.79
CA LEU A 94 111.73 -106.68 46.59
C LEU A 94 111.51 -105.25 46.07
N LEU A 95 112.59 -104.53 45.75
CA LEU A 95 112.48 -103.18 45.16
C LEU A 95 111.83 -103.22 43.77
N GLY A 96 112.10 -104.25 42.98
CA GLY A 96 111.47 -104.48 41.68
C GLY A 96 109.97 -104.74 41.80
N GLN A 97 109.55 -105.58 42.74
CA GLN A 97 108.15 -105.85 43.05
C GLN A 97 107.43 -104.60 43.57
N LEU A 98 108.02 -103.87 44.53
CA LEU A 98 107.47 -102.61 45.02
C LEU A 98 107.34 -101.57 43.91
N PHE A 99 108.29 -101.51 42.98
CA PHE A 99 108.23 -100.62 41.83
C PHE A 99 107.12 -101.02 40.85
N GLN A 100 106.94 -102.31 40.59
CA GLN A 100 105.85 -102.82 39.75
C GLN A 100 104.48 -102.53 40.39
N GLU A 101 104.30 -102.81 41.68
CA GLU A 101 103.06 -102.51 42.39
C GLU A 101 102.77 -101.01 42.42
N ALA A 102 103.78 -100.17 42.66
CA ALA A 102 103.64 -98.72 42.60
C ALA A 102 103.29 -98.23 41.19
N GLN A 103 103.85 -98.85 40.14
CA GLN A 103 103.54 -98.54 38.76
C GLN A 103 102.10 -98.94 38.39
N GLU A 104 101.66 -100.14 38.75
CA GLU A 104 100.28 -100.60 38.54
C GLU A 104 99.28 -99.71 39.27
N PHE A 105 99.57 -99.35 40.53
CA PHE A 105 98.73 -98.43 41.30
C PHE A 105 98.68 -97.05 40.63
N ALA A 106 99.80 -96.50 40.18
CA ALA A 106 99.84 -95.21 39.49
C ALA A 106 99.07 -95.23 38.15
N ILE A 107 99.16 -96.33 37.39
CA ILE A 107 98.39 -96.49 36.15
C ILE A 107 96.89 -96.54 36.44
N ARG A 108 96.45 -97.35 37.43
CA ARG A 108 95.03 -97.43 37.82
C ARG A 108 94.51 -96.08 38.32
N SER A 109 95.26 -95.40 39.18
CA SER A 109 94.90 -94.06 39.67
C SER A 109 94.75 -93.06 38.52
N LEU A 110 95.66 -93.09 37.54
CA LEU A 110 95.58 -92.23 36.35
C LEU A 110 94.38 -92.59 35.47
N GLU A 111 94.06 -93.87 35.32
CA GLU A 111 92.88 -94.33 34.59
C GLU A 111 91.58 -93.89 35.27
N ASP A 112 91.50 -94.00 36.60
CA ASP A 112 90.36 -93.54 37.40
C ASP A 112 90.18 -92.01 37.29
N GLU A 113 91.27 -91.24 37.42
CA GLU A 113 91.26 -89.78 37.22
C GLU A 113 90.82 -89.40 35.81
N ARG A 114 91.26 -90.16 34.78
CA ARG A 114 90.84 -89.94 33.40
C ARG A 114 89.37 -90.25 33.16
N HIS A 115 88.81 -91.25 33.82
CA HIS A 115 87.37 -91.55 33.73
C HIS A 115 86.56 -90.47 34.43
N ALA A 116 86.92 -90.09 35.66
CA ALA A 116 86.27 -89.00 36.40
C ALA A 116 86.30 -87.69 35.60
N ALA A 117 87.44 -87.34 35.00
CA ALA A 117 87.54 -86.14 34.16
C ALA A 117 86.66 -86.19 32.90
N LYS A 118 86.46 -87.37 32.31
CA LYS A 118 85.54 -87.54 31.16
C LYS A 118 84.09 -87.39 31.59
N ASP A 119 83.72 -88.00 32.71
CA ASP A 119 82.37 -87.90 33.26
C ASP A 119 82.03 -86.44 33.61
N ASP A 120 82.97 -85.70 34.20
CA ASP A 120 82.83 -84.27 34.49
C ASP A 120 82.66 -83.44 33.20
N ILE A 121 83.43 -83.75 32.14
CA ILE A 121 83.31 -83.07 30.84
C ILE A 121 81.94 -83.37 30.21
N ASP A 122 81.49 -84.63 30.23
CA ASP A 122 80.21 -85.03 29.66
C ASP A 122 79.04 -84.39 30.43
N GLU A 123 79.12 -84.33 31.75
CA GLU A 123 78.13 -83.64 32.58
C GLU A 123 78.13 -82.13 32.29
N ALA A 124 79.29 -81.49 32.20
CA ALA A 124 79.41 -80.08 31.86
C ALA A 124 78.85 -79.77 30.46
N MET A 125 79.12 -80.63 29.47
CA MET A 125 78.55 -80.51 28.12
C MET A 125 77.03 -80.67 28.11
N SER A 126 76.48 -81.61 28.88
CA SER A 126 75.03 -81.76 29.00
C SER A 126 74.39 -80.53 29.63
N ARG A 127 74.98 -79.99 30.70
CA ARG A 127 74.51 -78.75 31.35
C ARG A 127 74.58 -77.55 30.41
N LEU A 128 75.63 -77.45 29.59
CA LEU A 128 75.77 -76.39 28.58
C LEU A 128 74.67 -76.48 27.52
N ARG A 129 74.43 -77.67 26.95
CA ARG A 129 73.36 -77.88 25.97
C ARG A 129 71.99 -77.54 26.54
N ASP A 130 71.71 -77.97 27.77
CA ASP A 130 70.46 -77.64 28.44
C ASP A 130 70.30 -76.13 28.65
N ALA A 131 71.39 -75.43 29.00
CA ALA A 131 71.38 -73.97 29.14
C ALA A 131 71.16 -73.28 27.79
N GLU A 132 71.79 -73.74 26.72
CA GLU A 132 71.60 -73.22 25.36
C GLU A 132 70.15 -73.37 24.88
N VAL A 133 69.54 -74.54 25.11
CA VAL A 133 68.12 -74.78 24.79
C VAL A 133 67.21 -73.86 25.62
N ARG A 134 67.50 -73.67 26.91
CA ARG A 134 66.74 -72.73 27.75
C ARG A 134 66.89 -71.29 27.28
N CYS A 135 68.09 -70.85 26.91
CA CYS A 135 68.31 -69.52 26.36
C CYS A 135 67.54 -69.33 25.05
N ALA A 136 67.65 -70.27 24.11
CA ALA A 136 66.94 -70.19 22.83
C ALA A 136 65.41 -70.14 23.01
N THR A 137 64.85 -70.93 23.93
CA THR A 137 63.40 -70.90 24.20
C THR A 137 62.95 -69.60 24.85
N VAL A 138 63.74 -69.03 25.75
CA VAL A 138 63.45 -67.72 26.36
C VAL A 138 63.56 -66.60 25.34
N GLU A 139 64.58 -66.61 24.49
CA GLU A 139 64.75 -65.63 23.40
C GLU A 139 63.57 -65.68 22.43
N GLU A 140 63.11 -66.87 22.04
CA GLU A 140 61.95 -67.00 21.16
C GLU A 140 60.64 -66.59 21.86
N ALA A 141 60.51 -66.82 23.16
CA ALA A 141 59.38 -66.30 23.93
C ALA A 141 59.42 -64.76 24.02
N LEU A 142 60.60 -64.17 24.23
CA LEU A 142 60.81 -62.73 24.28
C LEU A 142 60.45 -62.09 22.94
N ARG A 143 60.99 -62.58 21.83
CA ARG A 143 60.68 -62.10 20.47
C ARG A 143 59.19 -62.15 20.16
N ARG A 144 58.52 -63.24 20.52
CA ARG A 144 57.06 -63.34 20.36
C ARG A 144 56.30 -62.33 21.22
N SER A 145 56.79 -62.03 22.43
CA SER A 145 56.18 -61.02 23.29
C SER A 145 56.40 -59.60 22.77
N GLU A 146 57.60 -59.30 22.28
CA GLU A 146 57.96 -58.00 21.67
C GLU A 146 57.13 -57.76 20.42
N ALA A 147 57.03 -58.76 19.52
CA ALA A 147 56.17 -58.65 18.34
C ALA A 147 54.70 -58.40 18.71
N ARG A 148 54.18 -59.06 19.76
CA ARG A 148 52.82 -58.79 20.26
C ARG A 148 52.70 -57.38 20.82
N ALA A 149 53.68 -56.90 21.58
CA ALA A 149 53.70 -55.55 22.13
C ALA A 149 53.73 -54.50 21.01
N ASP A 150 54.57 -54.68 19.99
CA ASP A 150 54.64 -53.79 18.83
C ASP A 150 53.32 -53.73 18.06
N THR A 151 52.68 -54.89 17.83
CA THR A 151 51.36 -54.90 17.19
C THR A 151 50.28 -54.22 18.04
N ALA A 152 50.35 -54.34 19.36
CA ALA A 152 49.42 -53.68 20.27
C ALA A 152 49.65 -52.16 20.31
N LEU A 153 50.91 -51.71 20.31
CA LEU A 153 51.27 -50.29 20.23
C LEU A 153 50.81 -49.67 18.91
N ALA A 154 51.01 -50.37 17.78
CA ALA A 154 50.53 -49.92 16.48
C ALA A 154 49.00 -49.81 16.41
N ARG A 155 48.27 -50.74 17.06
CA ARG A 155 46.81 -50.65 17.18
C ARG A 155 46.35 -49.52 18.09
N ASN A 156 47.05 -49.28 19.21
CA ASN A 156 46.73 -48.17 20.08
C ASN A 156 46.94 -46.83 19.37
N SER A 157 48.07 -46.65 18.66
CA SER A 157 48.32 -45.42 17.92
C SER A 157 47.30 -45.20 16.79
N SER A 158 46.88 -46.26 16.08
CA SER A 158 45.81 -46.11 15.08
C SER A 158 44.47 -45.70 15.72
N LEU A 159 44.11 -46.32 16.84
CA LEU A 159 42.89 -45.97 17.58
C LEU A 159 42.94 -44.54 18.14
N GLU A 160 44.09 -44.07 18.62
CA GLU A 160 44.27 -42.69 19.08
C GLU A 160 44.06 -41.68 17.96
N ILE A 161 44.59 -41.96 16.76
CA ILE A 161 44.37 -41.12 15.58
C ILE A 161 42.89 -41.12 15.19
N GLU A 162 42.24 -42.29 15.15
CA GLU A 162 40.81 -42.40 14.85
C GLU A 162 39.96 -41.62 15.88
N LEU A 163 40.23 -41.77 17.17
CA LEU A 163 39.57 -41.02 18.25
C LEU A 163 39.79 -39.52 18.12
N GLY A 164 41.01 -39.08 17.78
CA GLY A 164 41.31 -37.69 17.49
C GLY A 164 40.47 -37.15 16.34
N SER A 165 40.34 -37.92 15.25
CA SER A 165 39.54 -37.54 14.09
C SER A 165 38.04 -37.45 14.40
N LEU A 166 37.52 -38.39 15.20
CA LEU A 166 36.11 -38.41 15.62
C LEU A 166 35.80 -37.22 16.53
N ARG A 167 36.68 -36.92 17.49
CA ARG A 167 36.54 -35.73 18.35
C ARG A 167 36.59 -34.43 17.55
N GLY A 168 37.45 -34.35 16.54
CA GLY A 168 37.50 -33.21 15.62
C GLY A 168 36.17 -33.01 14.88
N ARG A 169 35.63 -34.07 14.27
CA ARG A 169 34.32 -34.05 13.60
C ARG A 169 33.19 -33.69 14.55
N GLU A 170 33.22 -34.18 15.80
CA GLU A 170 32.21 -33.86 16.81
C GLU A 170 32.26 -32.36 17.17
N LEU A 171 33.45 -31.81 17.41
CA LEU A 171 33.61 -30.37 17.68
C LEU A 171 33.15 -29.51 16.49
N GLU A 172 33.51 -29.89 15.27
CA GLU A 172 33.05 -29.22 14.05
C GLU A 172 31.53 -29.28 13.93
N ALA A 173 30.92 -30.45 14.11
CA ALA A 173 29.48 -30.63 14.10
C ALA A 173 28.80 -29.79 15.19
N GLN A 174 29.33 -29.81 16.42
CA GLN A 174 28.82 -28.98 17.53
C GLN A 174 28.91 -27.49 17.20
N SER A 175 30.05 -27.01 16.68
CA SER A 175 30.20 -25.60 16.30
C SER A 175 29.24 -25.19 15.18
N SER A 176 29.02 -26.07 14.19
CA SER A 176 28.06 -25.84 13.11
C SER A 176 26.61 -25.78 13.62
N LEU A 177 26.26 -26.65 14.58
CA LEU A 177 24.96 -26.64 15.24
C LEU A 177 24.77 -25.36 16.04
N HIS A 178 25.74 -24.94 16.84
CA HIS A 178 25.67 -23.67 17.59
C HIS A 178 25.52 -22.46 16.65
N ALA A 179 26.27 -22.41 15.54
CA ALA A 179 26.12 -21.36 14.54
C ALA A 179 24.71 -21.36 13.91
N SER A 180 24.15 -22.53 13.62
CA SER A 180 22.79 -22.66 13.09
C SER A 180 21.72 -22.23 14.10
N ILE A 181 21.88 -22.57 15.37
CA ILE A 181 20.97 -22.16 16.46
C ILE A 181 20.99 -20.64 16.59
N HIS A 182 22.18 -20.04 16.69
CA HIS A 182 22.32 -18.59 16.80
C HIS A 182 21.71 -17.86 15.59
N ARG A 183 21.87 -18.42 14.38
CA ARG A 183 21.22 -17.89 13.18
C ARG A 183 19.69 -17.95 13.31
N LEU A 184 19.14 -19.11 13.66
CA LEU A 184 17.69 -19.28 13.82
C LEU A 184 17.11 -18.38 14.92
N GLU A 185 17.83 -18.20 16.04
CA GLU A 185 17.44 -17.28 17.10
C GLU A 185 17.41 -15.83 16.60
N SER A 186 18.40 -15.41 15.82
CA SER A 186 18.41 -14.06 15.22
C SER A 186 17.27 -13.85 14.22
N GLU A 187 16.97 -14.86 13.39
CA GLU A 187 15.87 -14.83 12.43
C GLU A 187 14.52 -14.81 13.16
N HIS A 188 14.36 -15.61 14.22
CA HIS A 188 13.16 -15.64 15.06
C HIS A 188 12.94 -14.28 15.76
N ALA A 189 13.99 -13.68 16.32
CA ALA A 189 13.92 -12.35 16.93
C ALA A 189 13.48 -11.28 15.91
N ALA A 190 14.06 -11.29 14.71
CA ALA A 190 13.69 -10.37 13.64
C ALA A 190 12.25 -10.55 13.17
N LEU A 191 11.78 -11.80 13.02
CA LEU A 191 10.40 -12.09 12.65
C LEU A 191 9.40 -11.68 13.75
N THR A 192 9.76 -11.90 15.02
CA THR A 192 8.94 -11.50 16.17
C THR A 192 8.79 -9.97 16.20
N GLN A 193 9.90 -9.24 16.05
CA GLN A 193 9.87 -7.78 15.96
C GLN A 193 9.00 -7.30 14.80
N ARG A 194 9.13 -7.93 13.61
CA ARG A 194 8.28 -7.58 12.46
C ARG A 194 6.81 -7.83 12.74
N LEU A 195 6.47 -8.96 13.37
CA LEU A 195 5.09 -9.27 13.75
C LEU A 195 4.53 -8.22 14.72
N GLU A 196 5.30 -7.80 15.73
CA GLU A 196 4.91 -6.73 16.65
C GLU A 196 4.68 -5.40 15.93
N THR A 197 5.57 -5.03 14.98
CA THR A 197 5.38 -3.80 14.18
C THR A 197 4.12 -3.86 13.31
N GLU A 198 3.82 -5.01 12.71
CA GLU A 198 2.60 -5.18 11.91
C GLU A 198 1.34 -5.21 12.78
N GLN A 199 1.41 -5.79 13.98
CA GLN A 199 0.29 -5.80 14.93
C GLN A 199 -0.02 -4.39 15.44
N THR A 200 1.00 -3.60 15.77
CA THR A 200 0.83 -2.20 16.17
C THR A 200 0.30 -1.34 15.02
N ALA A 201 0.82 -1.52 13.80
CA ALA A 201 0.27 -0.86 12.61
C ALA A 201 -1.20 -1.24 12.36
N ASN A 202 -1.57 -2.51 12.48
CA ASN A 202 -2.97 -2.93 12.36
C ASN A 202 -3.87 -2.36 13.46
N ALA A 203 -3.39 -2.27 14.70
CA ALA A 203 -4.14 -1.66 15.80
C ALA A 203 -4.44 -0.18 15.50
N THR A 204 -3.42 0.58 15.07
CA THR A 204 -3.61 2.00 14.69
C THR A 204 -4.57 2.18 13.51
N LEU A 205 -4.53 1.29 12.51
CA LEU A 205 -5.50 1.31 11.42
C LEU A 205 -6.93 1.00 11.88
N ARG A 206 -7.11 0.05 12.80
CA ARG A 206 -8.42 -0.25 13.40
C ARG A 206 -8.96 0.95 14.17
N ASP A 207 -8.15 1.58 15.02
CA ASP A 207 -8.53 2.79 15.75
C ASP A 207 -8.93 3.92 14.81
N ARG A 208 -8.21 4.07 13.69
CA ARG A 208 -8.55 5.07 12.66
C ARG A 208 -9.87 4.77 11.96
N VAL A 209 -10.14 3.50 11.62
CA VAL A 209 -11.41 3.06 11.05
C VAL A 209 -12.56 3.31 12.03
N ASP A 210 -12.38 3.00 13.31
CA ASP A 210 -13.39 3.24 14.34
C ASP A 210 -13.67 4.74 14.52
N THR A 211 -12.63 5.56 14.51
CA THR A 211 -12.75 7.02 14.54
C THR A 211 -13.55 7.54 13.34
N LEU A 212 -13.19 7.13 12.13
CA LEU A 212 -13.89 7.53 10.90
C LEU A 212 -15.35 7.04 10.88
N ASN A 213 -15.61 5.82 11.36
CA ASN A 213 -16.97 5.30 11.49
C ASN A 213 -17.79 6.11 12.51
N GLY A 214 -17.18 6.52 13.62
CA GLY A 214 -17.78 7.43 14.59
C GLY A 214 -18.12 8.79 13.98
N GLU A 215 -17.18 9.40 13.27
CA GLU A 215 -17.37 10.67 12.54
C GLU A 215 -18.48 10.55 11.49
N LEU A 216 -18.50 9.46 10.70
CA LEU A 216 -19.54 9.19 9.72
C LEU A 216 -20.91 9.07 10.37
N ARG A 217 -21.04 8.30 11.45
CA ARG A 217 -22.30 8.17 12.20
C ARG A 217 -22.77 9.53 12.71
N HIS A 218 -21.90 10.28 13.38
CA HIS A 218 -22.22 11.60 13.90
C HIS A 218 -22.68 12.56 12.79
N ASN A 219 -21.94 12.62 11.67
CA ASN A 219 -22.30 13.45 10.53
C ASN A 219 -23.64 13.01 9.92
N THR A 220 -23.88 11.70 9.77
CA THR A 220 -25.15 11.21 9.22
C THR A 220 -26.34 11.53 10.13
N GLU A 221 -26.18 11.40 11.46
CA GLU A 221 -27.20 11.78 12.44
C GLU A 221 -27.46 13.29 12.40
N HIS A 222 -26.40 14.10 12.35
CA HIS A 222 -26.49 15.55 12.26
C HIS A 222 -27.19 16.00 10.96
N TYR A 223 -26.82 15.46 9.80
CA TYR A 223 -27.48 15.78 8.53
C TYR A 223 -28.93 15.30 8.51
N ALA A 224 -29.23 14.12 9.03
CA ALA A 224 -30.60 13.64 9.13
C ALA A 224 -31.45 14.58 10.01
N GLN A 225 -30.89 15.06 11.12
CA GLN A 225 -31.55 16.03 11.99
C GLN A 225 -31.75 17.39 11.29
N GLN A 226 -30.73 17.90 10.58
CA GLN A 226 -30.86 19.13 9.80
C GLN A 226 -31.93 19.03 8.71
N ILE A 227 -31.98 17.91 7.97
CA ILE A 227 -33.01 17.66 6.95
C ILE A 227 -34.39 17.62 7.60
N LYS A 228 -34.54 16.92 8.73
CA LYS A 228 -35.79 16.84 9.48
C LYS A 228 -36.25 18.23 9.95
N ASP A 229 -35.34 19.03 10.50
CA ASP A 229 -35.64 20.37 10.97
C ASP A 229 -36.02 21.30 9.80
N ALA A 230 -35.28 21.26 8.69
CA ALA A 230 -35.60 22.01 7.47
C ALA A 230 -36.97 21.62 6.86
N ILE A 231 -37.30 20.33 6.81
CA ILE A 231 -38.62 19.86 6.39
C ILE A 231 -39.70 20.37 7.34
N SER A 232 -39.49 20.28 8.65
CA SER A 232 -40.47 20.75 9.64
C SER A 232 -40.72 22.26 9.54
N GLU A 233 -39.69 23.05 9.25
CA GLU A 233 -39.78 24.49 9.05
C GLU A 233 -40.47 24.83 7.72
N ALA A 234 -40.14 24.12 6.64
CA ALA A 234 -40.83 24.25 5.37
C ALA A 234 -42.32 23.89 5.52
N GLU A 235 -42.65 22.81 6.22
CA GLU A 235 -44.04 22.45 6.55
C GLU A 235 -44.76 23.54 7.34
N ARG A 236 -44.10 24.15 8.33
CA ARG A 236 -44.67 25.26 9.12
C ARG A 236 -44.99 26.48 8.27
N ARG A 237 -44.18 26.78 7.24
CA ARG A 237 -44.42 27.89 6.30
C ARG A 237 -45.50 27.57 5.27
N VAL A 238 -45.49 26.35 4.73
CA VAL A 238 -46.38 25.94 3.64
C VAL A 238 -47.81 25.67 4.15
N LYS A 239 -47.99 25.08 5.33
CA LYS A 239 -49.33 24.75 5.86
C LYS A 239 -50.27 25.98 5.92
N PRO A 240 -49.87 27.14 6.49
CA PRO A 240 -50.70 28.35 6.46
C PRO A 240 -50.99 28.84 5.04
N MET A 241 -49.98 28.86 4.16
CA MET A 241 -50.17 29.28 2.77
C MET A 241 -51.15 28.39 2.00
N LEU A 242 -51.15 27.07 2.27
CA LEU A 242 -52.14 26.15 1.69
C LEU A 242 -53.55 26.44 2.21
N VAL A 243 -53.70 26.71 3.50
CA VAL A 243 -54.98 27.12 4.10
C VAL A 243 -55.46 28.44 3.50
N GLU A 244 -54.57 29.41 3.34
CA GLU A 244 -54.88 30.69 2.67
C GLU A 244 -55.28 30.46 1.22
N LEU A 245 -54.54 29.64 0.46
CA LEU A 245 -54.89 29.30 -0.92
C LEU A 245 -56.26 28.64 -1.03
N ASP A 246 -56.60 27.72 -0.11
CA ASP A 246 -57.92 27.08 -0.10
C ASP A 246 -59.03 28.06 0.30
N SER A 247 -58.76 29.00 1.20
CA SER A 247 -59.69 30.09 1.51
C SER A 247 -59.90 31.04 0.31
N LEU A 248 -58.83 31.39 -0.41
CA LEU A 248 -58.88 32.18 -1.65
C LEU A 248 -59.64 31.42 -2.74
N ARG A 249 -59.43 30.10 -2.88
CA ARG A 249 -60.20 29.24 -3.79
C ARG A 249 -61.68 29.21 -3.42
N GLY A 250 -61.99 29.13 -2.13
CA GLY A 250 -63.36 29.22 -1.62
C GLY A 250 -64.00 30.57 -1.95
N MET A 251 -63.31 31.68 -1.71
CA MET A 251 -63.77 33.02 -2.06
C MET A 251 -63.89 33.23 -3.58
N ALA A 252 -62.98 32.68 -4.38
CA ALA A 252 -63.08 32.72 -5.84
C ALA A 252 -64.29 31.91 -6.34
N ALA A 253 -64.57 30.75 -5.73
CA ALA A 253 -65.74 29.94 -6.06
C ALA A 253 -67.05 30.65 -5.71
N THR A 254 -67.14 31.30 -4.54
CA THR A 254 -68.34 32.09 -4.17
C THR A 254 -68.49 33.33 -5.05
N TYR A 255 -67.38 34.01 -5.38
CA TYR A 255 -67.40 35.13 -6.32
C TYR A 255 -67.88 34.69 -7.72
N GLN A 256 -67.34 33.59 -8.26
CA GLN A 256 -67.79 33.03 -9.54
C GLN A 256 -69.26 32.62 -9.53
N ALA A 257 -69.74 32.02 -8.43
CA ALA A 257 -71.16 31.71 -8.26
C ALA A 257 -72.02 32.99 -8.21
N GLY A 258 -71.57 34.02 -7.51
CA GLY A 258 -72.20 35.33 -7.46
C GLY A 258 -72.26 36.00 -8.83
N VAL A 259 -71.18 35.95 -9.62
CA VAL A 259 -71.14 36.44 -11.01
C VAL A 259 -72.15 35.68 -11.87
N ARG A 260 -72.19 34.34 -11.80
CA ARG A 260 -73.19 33.55 -12.55
C ARG A 260 -74.62 33.94 -12.17
N GLN A 261 -74.89 34.13 -10.88
CA GLN A 261 -76.21 34.54 -10.41
C GLN A 261 -76.55 35.98 -10.85
N ALA A 262 -75.58 36.90 -10.85
CA ALA A 262 -75.74 38.25 -11.36
C ALA A 262 -76.02 38.24 -12.87
N SER A 263 -75.23 37.49 -13.66
CA SER A 263 -75.47 37.32 -15.10
C SER A 263 -76.84 36.67 -15.40
N GLN A 264 -77.30 35.74 -14.56
CA GLN A 264 -78.65 35.18 -14.69
C GLN A 264 -79.73 36.24 -14.42
N LYS A 265 -79.58 37.05 -13.36
CA LYS A 265 -80.48 38.18 -13.09
C LYS A 265 -80.45 39.23 -14.20
N GLU A 266 -79.27 39.56 -14.73
CA GLU A 266 -79.11 40.46 -15.87
C GLU A 266 -79.83 39.92 -17.11
N PHE A 267 -79.69 38.61 -17.39
CA PHE A 267 -80.43 37.97 -18.48
C PHE A 267 -81.95 38.05 -18.26
N ASP A 268 -82.43 37.78 -17.05
CA ASP A 268 -83.84 37.92 -16.68
C ASP A 268 -84.32 39.37 -16.85
N PHE A 269 -83.52 40.37 -16.45
CA PHE A 269 -83.83 41.79 -16.65
C PHE A 269 -83.86 42.17 -18.13
N ILE A 270 -82.92 41.69 -18.95
CA ILE A 270 -82.94 41.88 -20.40
C ILE A 270 -84.21 41.27 -21.01
N GLN A 271 -84.61 40.09 -20.54
CA GLN A 271 -85.85 39.45 -20.98
C GLN A 271 -87.09 40.25 -20.57
N GLN A 272 -87.12 40.81 -19.35
CA GLN A 272 -88.20 41.70 -18.92
C GLN A 272 -88.24 42.99 -19.75
N LEU A 273 -87.08 43.57 -20.08
CA LEU A 273 -86.95 44.75 -20.94
C LEU A 273 -87.37 44.46 -22.38
N SER A 274 -87.08 43.27 -22.92
CA SER A 274 -87.53 42.90 -24.26
C SER A 274 -89.05 42.70 -24.31
N ILE A 275 -89.65 42.13 -23.26
CA ILE A 275 -91.10 42.01 -23.12
C ILE A 275 -91.75 43.39 -22.97
N SER A 276 -91.18 44.30 -22.17
CA SER A 276 -91.71 45.66 -22.02
C SER A 276 -91.56 46.47 -23.30
N LYS A 277 -90.43 46.34 -24.02
CA LYS A 277 -90.22 46.93 -25.34
C LYS A 277 -91.24 46.39 -26.36
N ALA A 278 -91.46 45.08 -26.43
CA ALA A 278 -92.46 44.50 -27.33
C ALA A 278 -93.92 44.90 -26.97
N ARG A 279 -94.18 45.33 -25.73
CA ARG A 279 -95.46 45.97 -25.35
C ARG A 279 -95.52 47.43 -25.78
N ALA A 280 -94.43 48.18 -25.61
CA ALA A 280 -94.31 49.56 -26.07
C ALA A 280 -94.46 49.64 -27.60
N ASP A 281 -93.75 48.81 -28.37
CA ASP A 281 -93.84 48.75 -29.82
C ASP A 281 -95.28 48.45 -30.31
N ARG A 282 -96.03 47.61 -29.59
CA ARG A 282 -97.45 47.34 -29.87
C ARG A 282 -98.36 48.54 -29.61
N LEU A 283 -98.09 49.31 -28.56
CA LEU A 283 -98.81 50.55 -28.29
C LEU A 283 -98.48 51.62 -29.33
N GLU A 284 -97.22 51.69 -29.75
CA GLU A 284 -96.77 52.61 -30.80
C GLU A 284 -97.45 52.31 -32.14
N LEU A 285 -97.63 51.03 -32.48
CA LEU A 285 -98.38 50.62 -33.67
C LEU A 285 -99.86 51.05 -33.59
N LYS A 286 -100.51 50.87 -32.44
CA LYS A 286 -101.89 51.33 -32.22
C LYS A 286 -102.03 52.86 -32.31
N ILE A 287 -101.04 53.61 -31.83
CA ILE A 287 -101.03 55.07 -31.95
C ILE A 287 -100.95 55.48 -33.43
N ARG A 288 -100.14 54.79 -34.24
CA ARG A 288 -100.08 55.04 -35.69
C ARG A 288 -101.42 54.73 -36.37
N GLU A 289 -102.04 53.58 -36.09
CA GLU A 289 -103.35 53.23 -36.64
C GLU A 289 -104.44 54.28 -36.28
N GLN A 290 -104.46 54.76 -35.04
CA GLN A 290 -105.41 55.80 -34.61
C GLN A 290 -105.11 57.17 -35.22
N SER A 291 -103.84 57.48 -35.51
CA SER A 291 -103.46 58.71 -36.23
C SER A 291 -103.91 58.67 -37.68
N ASP A 292 -103.74 57.53 -38.35
CA ASP A 292 -104.19 57.34 -39.74
C ASP A 292 -105.73 57.44 -39.85
N GLU A 293 -106.48 56.95 -38.85
CA GLU A 293 -107.94 57.15 -38.75
C GLU A 293 -108.33 58.63 -38.59
N LEU A 294 -107.57 59.42 -37.81
CA LEU A 294 -107.80 60.85 -37.64
C LEU A 294 -107.54 61.64 -38.93
N ASP A 295 -106.51 61.27 -39.69
CA ASP A 295 -106.18 61.91 -40.98
C ASP A 295 -107.28 61.65 -42.03
N MET A 296 -107.85 60.44 -42.06
CA MET A 296 -109.00 60.10 -42.91
C MET A 296 -110.25 60.93 -42.58
N LEU A 297 -110.55 61.11 -41.29
CA LEU A 297 -111.68 61.96 -40.85
C LEU A 297 -111.45 63.45 -41.12
N ALA A 298 -110.20 63.92 -41.10
CA ALA A 298 -109.85 65.30 -41.45
C ALA A 298 -110.03 65.58 -42.95
N LEU A 299 -109.71 64.62 -43.82
CA LEU A 299 -109.94 64.71 -45.26
C LEU A 299 -111.44 64.77 -45.61
N GLU A 300 -112.29 64.07 -44.86
CA GLU A 300 -113.75 64.05 -45.07
C GLU A 300 -114.43 65.38 -44.68
N ARG A 301 -113.92 66.06 -43.64
CA ARG A 301 -114.34 67.42 -43.24
C ARG A 301 -114.05 68.45 -44.33
N ASP A 302 -112.87 68.43 -44.92
CA ASP A 302 -112.45 69.44 -45.91
C ASP A 302 -113.21 69.31 -47.24
N ALA A 303 -113.65 68.10 -47.60
CA ALA A 303 -114.49 67.87 -48.77
C ALA A 303 -115.92 68.45 -48.64
N LEU A 304 -116.44 68.61 -47.41
CA LEU A 304 -117.79 69.14 -47.16
C LEU A 304 -117.84 70.68 -47.16
N LEU A 305 -116.75 71.36 -46.82
CA LEU A 305 -116.69 72.84 -46.75
C LEU A 305 -116.54 73.52 -48.13
N GLY A 306 -116.11 72.80 -49.17
CA GLY A 306 -115.92 73.35 -50.52
C GLY A 306 -117.19 73.59 -51.36
N ARG A 307 -118.40 73.27 -50.86
CA ARG A 307 -119.64 73.28 -51.65
C ARG A 307 -120.55 74.52 -51.47
N SER A 308 -120.16 75.52 -50.69
CA SER A 308 -121.04 76.67 -50.40
C SER A 308 -120.29 78.02 -50.26
N GLY A 309 -119.72 78.53 -51.35
CA GLY A 309 -119.17 79.89 -51.44
C GLY A 309 -119.31 80.51 -52.85
N THR A 310 -119.79 81.75 -52.91
CA THR A 310 -120.19 82.53 -54.10
C THR A 310 -119.04 82.72 -55.12
N SER A 311 -119.33 82.68 -56.43
CA SER A 311 -118.30 82.64 -57.47
C SER A 311 -117.53 83.97 -57.63
N GLU A 312 -116.20 83.87 -57.71
CA GLU A 312 -115.21 84.95 -57.84
C GLU A 312 -115.51 85.98 -58.95
N ASN A 313 -116.15 85.57 -60.04
CA ASN A 313 -116.47 86.46 -61.17
C ASN A 313 -117.58 87.46 -60.85
N VAL A 314 -118.54 87.10 -59.98
CA VAL A 314 -119.64 87.99 -59.57
C VAL A 314 -119.13 89.03 -58.56
N ALA A 315 -118.23 88.62 -57.66
CA ALA A 315 -117.56 89.49 -56.72
C ALA A 315 -116.76 90.61 -57.43
N ARG A 316 -116.01 90.26 -58.47
CA ARG A 316 -115.18 91.22 -59.23
C ARG A 316 -116.00 92.27 -59.98
N LEU A 317 -117.17 91.89 -60.53
CA LEU A 317 -118.08 92.81 -61.21
C LEU A 317 -118.66 93.85 -60.25
N ILE A 318 -119.06 93.42 -59.04
CA ILE A 318 -119.61 94.30 -58.01
C ILE A 318 -118.56 95.31 -57.54
N CYS A 319 -117.30 94.90 -57.34
CA CYS A 319 -116.20 95.83 -57.01
C CYS A 319 -116.01 96.92 -58.08
N THR A 320 -116.04 96.57 -59.38
CA THR A 320 -115.91 97.57 -60.46
C THR A 320 -117.09 98.55 -60.55
N MET A 321 -118.31 98.14 -60.16
CA MET A 321 -119.47 99.04 -60.14
C MET A 321 -119.41 100.06 -59.00
N VAL A 322 -118.78 99.70 -57.88
CA VAL A 322 -118.55 100.59 -56.73
C VAL A 322 -117.49 101.65 -57.06
N GLU A 323 -116.36 101.26 -57.66
CA GLU A 323 -115.32 102.21 -58.12
C GLU A 323 -115.87 103.22 -59.15
N GLY A 324 -116.79 102.79 -60.01
CA GLY A 324 -117.46 103.65 -60.99
C GLY A 324 -118.58 104.55 -60.44
N GLY A 325 -118.87 104.50 -59.13
CA GLY A 325 -119.90 105.31 -58.47
C GLY A 325 -121.34 105.03 -58.90
N ARG A 326 -121.62 103.81 -59.42
CA ARG A 326 -122.94 103.44 -59.98
C ARG A 326 -123.90 102.80 -58.99
N LEU A 327 -123.44 102.50 -57.78
CA LEU A 327 -124.23 101.91 -56.70
C LEU A 327 -124.43 102.95 -55.60
N SER A 328 -125.65 103.06 -55.10
CA SER A 328 -125.97 103.91 -53.97
C SER A 328 -125.43 103.32 -52.66
N MET A 329 -125.16 104.17 -51.67
CA MET A 329 -124.61 103.72 -50.38
C MET A 329 -125.54 102.76 -49.59
N GLU A 330 -126.82 102.73 -49.92
CA GLU A 330 -127.80 101.82 -49.31
C GLU A 330 -127.74 100.41 -49.94
N GLU A 331 -127.45 100.32 -51.24
CA GLU A 331 -127.21 99.06 -51.96
C GLU A 331 -125.88 98.41 -51.57
N ILE A 332 -124.86 99.21 -51.22
CA ILE A 332 -123.56 98.68 -50.76
C ILE A 332 -123.68 98.08 -49.36
N ARG A 333 -124.54 98.62 -48.49
CA ARG A 333 -124.79 98.03 -47.15
C ARG A 333 -125.47 96.66 -47.20
N THR A 334 -126.33 96.42 -48.18
CA THR A 334 -127.10 95.16 -48.27
C THR A 334 -126.24 93.97 -48.71
N LEU A 335 -125.07 94.22 -49.32
CA LEU A 335 -124.10 93.19 -49.72
C LEU A 335 -123.22 92.69 -48.56
N GLY A 336 -123.16 93.41 -47.44
CA GLY A 336 -122.46 92.97 -46.22
C GLY A 336 -120.97 92.62 -46.44
N ALA A 337 -120.51 91.58 -45.74
CA ALA A 337 -119.11 91.09 -45.76
C ALA A 337 -118.87 89.96 -46.78
N ASP A 338 -119.90 89.54 -47.52
CA ASP A 338 -119.86 88.38 -48.42
C ASP A 338 -118.87 88.53 -49.59
N ILE A 339 -118.37 89.75 -49.81
CA ILE A 339 -117.48 90.10 -50.92
C ILE A 339 -116.17 90.73 -50.41
N ASP A 340 -116.00 90.91 -49.09
CA ASP A 340 -114.87 91.65 -48.51
C ASP A 340 -113.50 91.01 -48.82
N GLY A 341 -113.46 89.69 -48.97
CA GLY A 341 -112.25 88.96 -49.39
C GLY A 341 -111.77 89.31 -50.81
N PHE A 342 -112.62 89.93 -51.63
CA PHE A 342 -112.32 90.34 -53.01
C PHE A 342 -112.15 91.87 -53.16
N VAL A 343 -112.26 92.63 -52.07
CA VAL A 343 -112.12 94.09 -52.08
C VAL A 343 -110.67 94.50 -51.89
N THR A 344 -110.08 95.10 -52.91
CA THR A 344 -108.75 95.71 -52.83
C THR A 344 -108.84 97.14 -52.29
N VAL A 345 -107.96 97.46 -51.34
CA VAL A 345 -107.81 98.82 -50.83
C VAL A 345 -107.20 99.70 -51.95
N PRO A 346 -107.72 100.91 -52.20
CA PRO A 346 -107.17 101.80 -53.22
C PRO A 346 -105.71 102.13 -52.94
N ALA A 347 -104.84 102.00 -53.94
CA ALA A 347 -103.41 102.21 -53.76
C ALA A 347 -103.00 103.68 -53.52
N ARG A 348 -103.90 104.64 -53.72
CA ARG A 348 -103.62 106.08 -53.56
C ARG A 348 -104.83 106.80 -52.99
N CYS A 349 -104.58 107.81 -52.16
CA CYS A 349 -105.61 108.67 -51.61
C CYS A 349 -106.18 109.58 -52.71
N PRO A 350 -107.50 109.65 -52.88
CA PRO A 350 -108.11 110.49 -53.90
C PRO A 350 -107.86 111.99 -53.64
N THR A 351 -107.77 112.43 -52.38
CA THR A 351 -107.64 113.84 -51.99
C THR A 351 -106.23 114.44 -52.15
N CYS A 352 -105.17 113.74 -51.74
CA CYS A 352 -103.80 114.27 -51.81
C CYS A 352 -102.94 113.63 -52.92
N VAL A 353 -103.43 112.56 -53.56
CA VAL A 353 -102.81 111.81 -54.67
C VAL A 353 -101.46 111.15 -54.35
N THR A 354 -100.73 111.60 -53.33
CA THR A 354 -99.43 111.07 -52.89
C THR A 354 -99.50 110.05 -51.75
N GLY A 355 -100.50 110.14 -50.87
CA GLY A 355 -100.60 109.24 -49.72
C GLY A 355 -101.19 107.88 -50.07
N GLU A 356 -100.67 106.80 -49.48
CA GLU A 356 -101.22 105.43 -49.58
C GLU A 356 -102.17 105.20 -48.39
N PRO A 357 -103.47 104.92 -48.63
CA PRO A 357 -104.43 104.78 -47.55
C PRO A 357 -104.31 103.41 -46.87
N GLU A 358 -104.34 103.41 -45.54
CA GLU A 358 -104.24 102.21 -44.72
C GLU A 358 -105.65 101.78 -44.26
N LEU A 359 -105.94 100.48 -44.37
CA LEU A 359 -107.17 99.88 -43.86
C LEU A 359 -106.90 99.31 -42.46
N ALA A 360 -107.45 99.95 -41.44
CA ALA A 360 -107.47 99.41 -40.08
C ALA A 360 -108.74 98.58 -39.88
N GLN A 361 -108.59 97.40 -39.27
CA GLN A 361 -109.71 96.58 -38.81
C GLN A 361 -109.69 96.56 -37.28
N HIS A 362 -110.79 97.01 -36.69
CA HIS A 362 -111.02 96.97 -35.24
C HIS A 362 -112.31 96.19 -34.99
N ASP A 363 -112.17 95.00 -34.43
CA ASP A 363 -113.22 93.99 -34.27
C ASP A 363 -113.94 93.69 -35.61
N ASP A 364 -115.24 93.99 -35.69
CA ASP A 364 -116.10 93.79 -36.86
C ASP A 364 -116.29 95.09 -37.68
N GLU A 365 -115.52 96.15 -37.39
CA GLU A 365 -115.54 97.42 -38.12
C GLU A 365 -114.22 97.68 -38.87
N PHE A 366 -114.35 98.25 -40.06
CA PHE A 366 -113.28 98.60 -40.99
C PHE A 366 -113.22 100.12 -41.18
N GLU A 367 -112.02 100.70 -41.10
CA GLU A 367 -111.79 102.12 -41.35
C GLU A 367 -110.61 102.30 -42.31
N LEU A 368 -110.80 103.20 -43.28
CA LEU A 368 -109.77 103.58 -44.25
C LEU A 368 -109.35 105.01 -44.01
N SER A 369 -108.07 105.23 -43.71
CA SER A 369 -107.50 106.56 -43.42
C SER A 369 -106.22 106.81 -44.21
N CYS A 370 -106.00 108.07 -44.63
CA CYS A 370 -104.76 108.50 -45.26
C CYS A 370 -103.92 109.29 -44.26
N PRO A 371 -102.70 108.83 -43.92
CA PRO A 371 -101.86 109.50 -42.94
C PRO A 371 -101.34 110.87 -43.40
N ASP A 372 -101.21 111.10 -44.72
CA ASP A 372 -100.61 112.33 -45.25
C ASP A 372 -101.54 113.55 -45.32
N CYS A 373 -102.86 113.35 -45.38
CA CYS A 373 -103.83 114.45 -45.51
C CYS A 373 -105.03 114.34 -44.56
N GLU A 374 -104.94 113.43 -43.59
CA GLU A 374 -105.94 113.19 -42.53
C GLU A 374 -107.37 112.86 -43.02
N CYS A 375 -107.54 112.48 -44.29
CA CYS A 375 -108.84 112.04 -44.81
C CYS A 375 -109.17 110.63 -44.31
N SER A 376 -110.37 110.41 -43.75
CA SER A 376 -110.86 109.10 -43.30
C SER A 376 -112.26 108.80 -43.83
N SER A 377 -112.53 107.52 -44.12
CA SER A 377 -113.86 107.01 -44.47
C SER A 377 -114.83 106.97 -43.29
N GLY A 378 -114.32 107.10 -42.06
CA GLY A 378 -115.00 106.71 -40.82
C GLY A 378 -115.22 105.19 -40.72
N THR A 379 -115.65 104.71 -39.56
CA THR A 379 -115.87 103.26 -39.33
C THR A 379 -117.05 102.71 -40.15
N ALA A 380 -116.84 101.54 -40.75
CA ALA A 380 -117.77 100.87 -41.65
C ALA A 380 -117.85 99.37 -41.34
N LEU A 381 -119.05 98.77 -41.49
CA LEU A 381 -119.32 97.37 -41.14
C LEU A 381 -118.83 96.35 -42.19
N SER A 382 -118.27 96.80 -43.31
CA SER A 382 -117.63 95.93 -44.29
C SER A 382 -116.51 96.66 -44.99
N ARG A 383 -115.52 95.90 -45.45
CA ARG A 383 -114.36 96.41 -46.18
C ARG A 383 -114.78 97.10 -47.48
N LEU A 384 -115.78 96.57 -48.19
CA LEU A 384 -116.37 97.21 -49.37
C LEU A 384 -116.93 98.61 -49.06
N LEU A 385 -117.62 98.73 -47.92
CA LEU A 385 -118.27 99.97 -47.50
C LEU A 385 -117.25 101.03 -47.07
N ALA A 386 -116.16 100.62 -46.42
CA ALA A 386 -115.03 101.51 -46.07
C ALA A 386 -114.40 102.13 -47.34
N VAL A 387 -114.12 101.30 -48.36
CA VAL A 387 -113.53 101.75 -49.64
C VAL A 387 -114.46 102.71 -50.40
N ALA A 388 -115.76 102.41 -50.42
CA ALA A 388 -116.75 103.25 -51.11
C ALA A 388 -116.87 104.65 -50.48
N ARG A 389 -116.88 104.74 -49.14
CA ARG A 389 -116.91 106.03 -48.42
C ARG A 389 -115.66 106.84 -48.67
N PHE A 390 -114.50 106.19 -48.65
CA PHE A 390 -113.21 106.84 -48.85
C PHE A 390 -113.10 107.56 -50.21
N HIS A 391 -113.63 106.95 -51.28
CA HIS A 391 -113.66 107.58 -52.61
C HIS A 391 -114.64 108.76 -52.74
N SER A 392 -115.66 108.83 -51.87
CA SER A 392 -116.69 109.89 -51.95
C SER A 392 -116.27 111.20 -51.26
N ALA A 393 -115.32 111.17 -50.33
CA ALA A 393 -114.83 112.34 -49.60
C ALA A 393 -114.20 113.41 -50.52
N ASP A 394 -113.58 112.98 -51.62
CA ASP A 394 -112.93 113.83 -52.63
C ASP A 394 -113.88 114.75 -53.41
N LYS A 395 -115.19 114.47 -53.41
CA LYS A 395 -116.19 115.28 -54.12
C LYS A 395 -116.77 116.43 -53.30
N VAL A 396 -116.46 116.51 -52.00
CA VAL A 396 -117.04 117.52 -51.10
C VAL A 396 -116.11 118.73 -50.93
N ASP A 397 -114.79 118.56 -50.92
CA ASP A 397 -113.82 119.69 -50.76
C ASP A 397 -113.52 120.46 -52.06
N ALA A 398 -113.76 119.87 -53.24
CA ALA A 398 -113.58 120.56 -54.53
C ALA A 398 -114.66 121.63 -54.83
N ARG A 399 -115.68 121.80 -53.98
CA ARG A 399 -116.75 122.82 -54.17
C ARG A 399 -116.53 124.14 -53.41
N GLU A 400 -115.54 124.25 -52.53
CA GLU A 400 -115.26 125.50 -51.76
C GLU A 400 -114.11 126.36 -52.33
N GLN A 401 -113.56 126.05 -53.52
CA GLN A 401 -112.55 126.90 -54.19
C GLN A 401 -113.00 127.51 -55.53
N THR A 402 -114.31 127.61 -55.79
CA THR A 402 -114.87 128.36 -56.94
C THR A 402 -115.97 129.34 -56.52
N GLU A 403 -115.77 130.00 -55.38
CA GLU A 403 -116.25 131.36 -55.08
C GLU A 403 -115.08 132.18 -54.52
N ARG A 404 -114.06 132.38 -55.37
CA ARG A 404 -113.46 133.68 -55.69
C ARG A 404 -112.98 133.67 -57.14
#